data_AF-A0A946JP11-F1
#
_entry.id   AF-A0A946JP11-F1
#
_cell.length_a   1.000
_cell.length_b   1.000
_cell.length_c   1.000
_cell.angle_alpha   90.00
_cell.angle_beta   90.00
_cell.angle_gamma   90.00
#
_symmetry.space_group_name_H-M   'P 1'
#
loop_
_entity.id
_entity.type
_entity.pdbx_description
1 polymer ?
#
loop_
_entity_poly.entity_id
_entity_poly.type
_entity_poly.pdbx_seq_one_letter_code
_entity_poly.pdbx_strand_id
1 'polypeptide(L)' 'MIGSLNHIAIAVPDLNEAMAKYSGPLGAKVGQPQNLVEHGVTVVFIDLPNTKIELISPFGENSPILSFMKKNPNGG' A
#
# COMPACT_ATOMS: atom_id res chain seq x y z
N MET A 1 12.84 10.49 -21.12
CA MET A 1 12.24 9.25 -21.66
C MET A 1 11.59 8.50 -20.51
N ILE A 2 10.42 7.90 -20.73
CA ILE A 2 9.72 7.06 -19.74
C ILE A 2 10.41 5.70 -19.65
N GLY A 3 10.50 5.13 -18.45
CA GLY A 3 11.13 3.84 -18.16
C GLY A 3 10.13 2.75 -17.72
N SER A 4 10.63 1.73 -17.02
CA SER A 4 9.82 0.65 -16.47
C SER A 4 8.93 1.09 -15.30
N LEU A 5 7.84 0.36 -15.07
CA LEU A 5 6.97 0.54 -13.91
C LEU A 5 7.73 0.22 -12.61
N ASN A 6 7.87 1.20 -11.73
CA ASN A 6 8.53 1.01 -10.45
C ASN A 6 7.63 0.27 -9.44
N HIS A 7 6.40 0.76 -9.25
CA HIS A 7 5.42 0.15 -8.36
C HIS A 7 3.98 0.54 -8.72
N ILE A 8 3.02 -0.16 -8.11
CA ILE A 8 1.61 0.23 -8.03
C ILE A 8 1.28 0.45 -6.55
N ALA A 9 0.80 1.64 -6.20
CA ALA A 9 0.30 1.94 -4.86
C ALA A 9 -1.20 1.64 -4.79
N ILE A 10 -1.63 0.90 -3.77
CA ILE A 10 -3.02 0.53 -3.52
C ILE A 10 -3.38 1.05 -2.13
N ALA A 11 -4.35 1.96 -2.07
CA ALA A 11 -4.83 2.46 -0.80
C ALA A 11 -5.78 1.43 -0.18
N VAL A 12 -5.53 1.05 1.07
CA VAL A 12 -6.27 0.00 1.76
C VAL A 12 -6.83 0.50 3.10
N PRO A 13 -8.05 0.07 3.48
CA PRO A 13 -8.64 0.47 4.75
C PRO A 13 -7.99 -0.23 5.94
N ASP A 14 -7.48 -1.46 5.74
CA ASP A 14 -6.78 -2.25 6.75
C ASP A 14 -5.55 -2.92 6.12
N LEU A 15 -4.36 -2.59 6.63
CA LEU A 15 -3.12 -3.16 6.13
C LEU A 15 -3.00 -4.65 6.46
N ASN A 16 -3.45 -5.11 7.62
CA ASN A 16 -3.31 -6.52 8.02
C ASN A 16 -4.16 -7.41 7.12
N GLU A 17 -5.41 -7.01 6.84
CA GLU A 17 -6.31 -7.73 5.95
C GLU A 17 -5.74 -7.74 4.52
N ALA A 18 -5.25 -6.60 4.04
CA ALA A 18 -4.65 -6.51 2.72
C ALA A 18 -3.39 -7.40 2.63
N MET A 19 -2.48 -7.32 3.59
CA MET A 19 -1.29 -8.17 3.68
C MET A 19 -1.66 -9.65 3.63
N ALA A 20 -2.66 -10.09 4.39
CA ALA A 20 -3.10 -11.49 4.44
C ALA A 20 -3.61 -11.99 3.07
N LYS A 21 -4.28 -11.13 2.29
CA LYS A 21 -4.72 -11.49 0.92
C LYS A 21 -3.54 -11.79 0.00
N TYR A 22 -2.43 -11.04 0.14
CA TYR A 22 -1.25 -11.25 -0.67
C TYR A 22 -0.36 -12.39 -0.14
N SER A 23 -0.12 -12.47 1.17
CA SER A 23 0.74 -13.51 1.75
C SER A 23 0.09 -14.89 1.78
N GLY A 24 -1.24 -14.95 1.89
CA GLY A 24 -1.99 -16.21 1.98
C GLY A 24 -2.28 -16.81 0.60
N PRO A 25 -3.47 -16.59 0.00
CA PRO A 25 -3.88 -17.25 -1.24
C PRO A 25 -2.92 -17.06 -2.42
N LEU A 26 -2.23 -15.91 -2.48
CA LEU A 26 -1.33 -15.57 -3.57
C LEU A 26 0.14 -15.94 -3.28
N GLY A 27 0.47 -16.33 -2.05
CA GLY A 27 1.82 -16.74 -1.65
C GLY A 27 2.90 -15.68 -1.84
N ALA A 28 2.54 -14.39 -1.89
CA ALA A 28 3.48 -13.31 -2.14
C ALA A 28 4.39 -13.06 -0.91
N LYS A 29 5.62 -12.60 -1.17
CA LYS A 29 6.51 -12.14 -0.11
C LYS A 29 6.09 -10.74 0.33
N VAL A 30 5.46 -10.66 1.49
CA VAL A 30 4.96 -9.41 2.08
C VAL A 30 5.94 -8.92 3.16
N GLY A 31 6.34 -7.65 3.06
CA GLY A 31 7.22 -6.99 4.03
C GLY A 31 6.52 -6.59 5.33
N GLN A 32 7.28 -5.98 6.24
CA GLN A 32 6.74 -5.38 7.46
C GLN A 32 6.17 -3.97 7.17
N PRO A 33 5.11 -3.54 7.89
CA PRO A 33 4.63 -2.17 7.82
C PRO A 33 5.69 -1.15 8.23
N GLN A 34 5.77 -0.04 7.51
CA GLN A 34 6.69 1.06 7.77
C GLN A 34 5.93 2.39 7.77
N ASN A 35 6.08 3.16 8.83
CA ASN A 35 5.50 4.50 8.90
C ASN A 35 6.41 5.49 8.16
N LEU A 36 5.94 6.00 7.02
CA LEU A 36 6.59 7.06 6.29
C LEU A 36 6.00 8.40 6.73
N VAL A 37 6.48 8.89 7.88
CA VAL A 37 5.93 10.08 8.56
C VAL A 37 5.88 11.30 7.65
N GLU A 38 6.94 11.56 6.88
CA GLU A 38 7.01 12.69 5.96
C GLU A 38 6.00 12.59 4.80
N HIS A 39 5.59 11.37 4.46
CA HIS A 39 4.60 11.10 3.40
C HIS A 39 3.18 10.91 3.95
N GLY A 40 3.01 10.89 5.27
CA GLY A 40 1.70 10.69 5.91
C GLY A 40 1.04 9.36 5.56
N VAL A 41 1.83 8.30 5.32
CA VAL A 41 1.29 6.95 5.07
C VAL A 41 2.07 5.88 5.84
N THR A 42 1.38 4.82 6.20
CA THR A 42 2.01 3.53 6.54
C THR A 42 2.02 2.70 5.27
N VAL A 43 3.18 2.16 4.90
CA VAL A 43 3.36 1.36 3.69
C VAL A 43 3.77 -0.07 4.01
N VAL A 44 3.31 -1.01 3.20
CA VAL A 44 3.84 -2.38 3.14
C VAL A 44 4.25 -2.68 1.71
N PHE A 45 5.49 -3.14 1.55
CA PHE A 45 6.04 -3.53 0.25
C PHE A 45 5.80 -5.00 -0.03
N ILE A 46 5.36 -5.30 -1.25
CA ILE A 46 5.25 -6.64 -1.79
C ILE A 46 6.12 -6.72 -3.04
N ASP A 47 7.14 -7.57 -2.98
CA ASP A 47 8.08 -7.74 -4.07
C ASP A 47 7.52 -8.73 -5.11
N LEU A 48 7.42 -8.28 -6.36
CA LEU A 48 7.14 -9.12 -7.52
C LEU A 48 8.40 -9.22 -8.40
N PRO A 49 8.52 -10.23 -9.28
CA PRO A 49 9.71 -10.39 -10.13
C PRO A 49 10.03 -9.19 -11.04
N ASN A 50 9.01 -8.42 -11.44
CA ASN A 50 9.14 -7.34 -12.42
C ASN A 50 8.83 -5.94 -11.87
N THR A 51 8.20 -5.83 -10.70
CA THR A 51 7.76 -4.56 -10.10
C THR A 51 7.43 -4.73 -8.61
N LYS A 52 6.85 -3.71 -7.97
CA LYS A 52 6.40 -3.78 -6.57
C LYS A 52 4.94 -3.40 -6.44
N ILE A 53 4.29 -3.93 -5.40
CA ILE A 53 3.01 -3.39 -4.91
C ILE A 53 3.30 -2.71 -3.57
N GLU A 54 2.77 -1.50 -3.41
CA GLU A 54 2.80 -0.74 -2.17
C GLU A 54 1.38 -0.67 -1.60
N LEU A 55 1.12 -1.40 -0.53
CA LEU A 55 -0.13 -1.25 0.21
C LEU A 55 0.04 -0.06 1.14
N ILE A 56 -0.82 0.95 1.01
CA ILE A 56 -0.74 2.17 1.80
C ILE A 56 -2.01 2.39 2.62
N SER A 57 -1.85 2.77 3.88
CA SER A 57 -2.94 3.29 4.72
C SER A 57 -2.59 4.69 5.24
N PRO A 58 -3.60 5.51 5.56
CA PRO A 58 -3.35 6.84 6.11
C PRO A 58 -2.51 6.77 7.40
N PHE A 59 -1.51 7.64 7.52
CA PHE A 59 -0.77 7.85 8.76
C PHE A 59 -0.90 9.32 9.20
N GLY A 60 -1.47 9.52 10.38
CA GLY A 60 -1.77 10.84 10.92
C GLY A 60 -2.98 11.53 10.27
N GLU A 61 -3.41 12.63 10.88
CA GLU A 61 -4.64 13.35 10.48
C GLU A 61 -4.52 14.14 9.18
N ASN A 62 -3.29 14.37 8.72
CA ASN A 62 -2.97 15.13 7.50
C ASN A 62 -2.53 14.24 6.33
N SER A 63 -2.82 12.94 6.39
CA SER A 63 -2.42 12.02 5.34
C SER A 63 -2.99 12.41 3.97
N PRO A 64 -2.17 12.42 2.90
CA PRO A 64 -2.58 12.88 1.57
C PRO A 64 -3.66 12.01 0.93
N ILE A 65 -3.81 10.75 1.39
CA ILE A 65 -4.79 9.80 0.85
C ILE A 65 -6.12 9.80 1.61
N LEU A 66 -6.30 10.62 2.66
CA LEU A 66 -7.55 10.66 3.44
C LEU A 66 -8.77 10.99 2.59
N SER A 67 -8.66 11.97 1.71
CA SER A 67 -9.76 12.36 0.81
C SER A 67 -10.14 11.24 -0.15
N PHE A 68 -9.17 10.42 -0.57
CA PHE A 68 -9.42 9.24 -1.38
C PHE A 68 -10.13 8.16 -0.56
N MET A 69 -9.64 7.85 0.64
CA MET A 69 -10.24 6.84 1.52
C MET A 69 -11.67 7.19 1.93
N LYS A 70 -11.98 8.48 2.12
CA LYS A 70 -13.36 8.94 2.39
C LYS A 70 -14.31 8.68 1.22
N LYS A 71 -13.82 8.79 -0.02
CA LYS A 71 -14.60 8.54 -1.24
C LYS A 71 -14.67 7.05 -1.58
N ASN A 72 -13.62 6.30 -1.25
CA ASN A 72 -13.45 4.89 -1.55
C ASN A 72 -13.20 4.13 -0.23
N PRO A 73 -14.26 3.88 0.57
CA PRO A 73 -14.12 3.31 1.91
C PRO A 73 -13.51 1.89 1.91
N ASN A 74 -13.64 1.17 0.79
CA ASN A 74 -13.07 -0.17 0.62
C ASN A 74 -11.65 -0.15 0.04
N GLY A 75 -11.06 1.03 -0.17
CA GLY A 75 -9.80 1.19 -0.90
C GLY A 75 -9.96 1.08 -2.42
N GLY A 76 -8.83 1.03 -3.12
CA GLY A 76 -8.75 0.97 -4.59
C GLY A 76 -7.40 1.42 -5.10
#